data_AF-A0A2W1KIF1-F1
#
_entry.id   AF-A0A2W1KIF1-F1
#
_cell.length_a   1.000
_cell.length_b   1.000
_cell.length_c   1.000
_cell.angle_alpha   90.00
_cell.angle_beta   90.00
_cell.angle_gamma   90.00
#
_symmetry.space_group_name_H-M   'P 1'
#
loop_
_entity.id
_entity.type
_entity.pdbx_description
1 polymer ?
#
loop_
_entity_poly.entity_id
_entity_poly.type
_entity_poly.pdbx_seq_one_letter_code
_entity_poly.pdbx_strand_id
1 'polypeptide(L)'
;MRVVVGCGNLYRRDDGVGITVIQRLRGALDPLSADIALHDAGTSGMDVIFKARDCRQLIIVDACRTGSDPGSVFRLPGSELELPHTPTLTLHDFRWEHALYAGKRLFGERFPERVTVFLVEGTDFGFGDGLTPPVEGAIPAVLAQVKAALAEAEATP
;
A
#
# COMPACT_ATOMS: atom_id res chain seq x y z
N MET A 1 7.76 11.23 -10.63
CA MET A 1 6.54 10.95 -9.86
C MET A 1 6.71 9.70 -9.05
N ARG A 2 6.45 9.80 -7.75
CA ARG A 2 6.41 8.73 -6.76
C ARG A 2 4.96 8.54 -6.34
N VAL A 3 4.53 7.30 -6.19
CA VAL A 3 3.12 6.97 -5.94
C VAL A 3 3.00 6.21 -4.63
N VAL A 4 2.05 6.62 -3.79
CA VAL A 4 1.64 5.86 -2.60
C VAL A 4 0.20 5.41 -2.80
N VAL A 5 -0.08 4.12 -2.64
CA VAL A 5 -1.41 3.54 -2.74
C VAL A 5 -1.78 2.89 -1.41
N GLY A 6 -2.88 3.35 -0.82
CA GLY A 6 -3.51 2.69 0.32
C GLY A 6 -4.59 1.75 -0.19
N CYS A 7 -4.57 0.51 0.29
CA CYS A 7 -5.56 -0.51 0.02
C CYS A 7 -6.40 -0.81 1.28
N GLY A 8 -7.58 -1.38 1.07
CA GLY A 8 -8.43 -1.92 2.11
C GLY A 8 -9.81 -1.27 2.23
N ASN A 9 -10.52 -1.52 3.33
CA ASN A 9 -11.91 -1.11 3.51
C ASN A 9 -12.13 -0.42 4.87
N LEU A 10 -12.43 0.88 4.83
CA LEU A 10 -12.70 1.71 6.02
C LEU A 10 -13.85 1.21 6.90
N TYR A 11 -14.76 0.40 6.35
CA TYR A 11 -15.91 -0.17 7.05
C TYR A 11 -15.63 -1.58 7.58
N ARG A 12 -14.37 -2.02 7.54
CA ARG A 12 -13.92 -3.32 8.03
C ARG A 12 -12.76 -3.22 9.03
N ARG A 13 -12.89 -2.30 9.99
CA ARG A 13 -11.95 -2.16 11.11
C ARG A 13 -10.50 -2.00 10.61
N ASP A 14 -9.60 -2.92 10.98
CA ASP A 14 -8.17 -2.83 10.67
C ASP A 14 -7.87 -2.97 9.17
N ASP A 15 -8.81 -3.53 8.38
CA ASP A 15 -8.76 -3.52 6.91
C ASP A 15 -8.72 -2.07 6.38
N GLY A 16 -9.13 -1.07 7.15
CA GLY A 16 -9.09 0.34 6.77
C GLY A 16 -7.72 1.02 6.93
N VAL A 17 -6.69 0.32 7.39
CA VAL A 17 -5.39 0.93 7.76
C VAL A 17 -4.72 1.63 6.58
N GLY A 18 -4.70 1.03 5.39
CA GLY A 18 -4.06 1.61 4.21
C GLY A 18 -4.72 2.92 3.79
N ILE A 19 -6.06 2.96 3.83
CA ILE A 19 -6.83 4.17 3.53
C ILE A 19 -6.61 5.25 4.57
N THR A 20 -6.57 4.87 5.85
CA THR A 20 -6.28 5.79 6.95
C THR A 20 -4.90 6.42 6.79
N VAL A 21 -3.88 5.65 6.41
CA VAL A 21 -2.53 6.17 6.14
C VAL A 21 -2.54 7.20 5.00
N ILE A 22 -3.25 6.95 3.90
CA ILE A 22 -3.38 7.92 2.80
C ILE A 22 -4.02 9.22 3.26
N GLN A 23 -5.08 9.15 4.07
CA GLN A 23 -5.74 10.34 4.63
C GLN A 23 -4.78 11.14 5.52
N ARG A 24 -4.00 10.47 6.38
CA ARG A 24 -3.02 11.13 7.25
C ARG A 24 -1.86 11.74 6.45
N LEU A 25 -1.39 11.07 5.39
CA LEU A 25 -0.36 11.62 4.49
C LEU A 25 -0.85 12.88 3.78
N ARG A 26 -2.10 12.91 3.30
CA ARG A 26 -2.68 14.12 2.68
C ARG A 26 -2.69 15.33 3.60
N GLY A 27 -2.94 15.13 4.90
CA GLY A 27 -2.90 16.22 5.88
C GLY A 27 -1.49 16.61 6.33
N ALA A 28 -0.48 15.76 6.10
CA ALA A 28 0.88 15.94 6.63
C ALA A 28 1.94 16.24 5.57
N LEU A 29 1.64 16.08 4.28
CA LEU A 29 2.52 16.47 3.17
C LEU A 29 2.19 17.89 2.72
N ASP A 30 3.23 18.64 2.39
CA ASP A 30 3.09 19.98 1.83
C ASP A 30 2.42 19.91 0.44
N PRO A 31 1.38 20.71 0.16
CA PRO A 31 0.79 20.85 -1.18
C PRO A 31 1.81 21.11 -2.30
N LEU A 32 2.99 21.64 -1.97
CA LEU A 32 4.09 21.91 -2.91
C LEU A 32 4.99 20.70 -3.20
N SER A 33 4.75 19.53 -2.59
CA SER A 33 5.48 18.29 -2.87
C SER A 33 5.05 17.67 -4.23
N ALA A 34 5.28 18.44 -5.30
CA ALA A 34 4.75 18.27 -6.65
C ALA A 34 5.06 16.93 -7.35
N ASP A 35 5.87 16.05 -6.74
CA ASP A 35 6.25 14.75 -7.32
C ASP A 35 5.64 13.54 -6.58
N ILE A 36 4.74 13.73 -5.61
CA ILE A 36 4.08 12.63 -4.87
C ILE A 36 2.58 12.56 -5.20
N ALA A 37 2.13 11.40 -5.68
CA ALA A 37 0.71 11.10 -5.86
C ALA A 37 0.21 10.13 -4.78
N LEU A 38 -0.88 10.49 -4.10
CA LEU A 38 -1.50 9.70 -3.05
C LEU A 38 -2.86 9.14 -3.51
N HIS A 39 -2.97 7.83 -3.63
CA HIS A 39 -4.17 7.14 -4.08
C HIS A 39 -4.79 6.30 -2.97
N ASP A 40 -6.08 6.48 -2.79
CA ASP A 40 -6.96 5.56 -2.07
C ASP A 40 -7.50 4.59 -3.13
N ALA A 41 -7.11 3.33 -3.05
CA ALA A 41 -7.56 2.28 -3.96
C ALA A 41 -8.76 1.51 -3.41
N GLY A 42 -9.15 1.75 -2.16
CA GLY A 42 -10.14 0.93 -1.46
C GLY A 42 -9.87 -0.56 -1.66
N THR A 43 -10.90 -1.27 -2.10
CA THR A 43 -10.84 -2.70 -2.43
C THR A 43 -10.51 -2.98 -3.91
N SER A 44 -10.22 -1.96 -4.72
CA SER A 44 -9.88 -2.10 -6.14
C SER A 44 -8.39 -2.39 -6.32
N GLY A 45 -7.95 -3.57 -5.85
CA GLY A 45 -6.53 -3.95 -5.84
C GLY A 45 -5.87 -3.91 -7.23
N MET A 46 -6.62 -4.18 -8.29
CA MET A 46 -6.10 -4.15 -9.67
C MET A 46 -5.88 -2.75 -10.22
N ASP A 47 -6.55 -1.72 -9.70
CA ASP A 47 -6.34 -0.35 -10.16
C ASP A 47 -4.93 0.16 -9.83
N VAL A 48 -4.25 -0.46 -8.86
CA VAL A 48 -2.83 -0.19 -8.54
C VAL A 48 -1.96 -0.27 -9.80
N ILE A 49 -2.26 -1.18 -10.73
CA ILE A 49 -1.56 -1.31 -12.01
C ILE A 49 -1.51 0.04 -12.75
N PHE A 50 -2.66 0.67 -12.89
CA PHE A 50 -2.80 1.92 -13.65
C PHE A 50 -2.27 3.12 -12.89
N LYS A 51 -2.32 3.09 -11.56
CA LYS A 51 -1.73 4.14 -10.70
C LYS A 51 -0.21 4.09 -10.70
N ALA A 52 0.37 2.91 -10.81
CA ALA A 52 1.82 2.70 -10.81
C ALA A 52 2.48 3.00 -12.16
N ARG A 53 1.71 3.11 -13.24
CA ARG A 53 2.26 3.38 -14.58
C ARG A 53 3.03 4.70 -14.62
N ASP A 54 4.20 4.69 -15.26
CA ASP A 54 5.11 5.82 -15.45
C ASP A 54 5.64 6.47 -14.16
N CYS A 55 5.47 5.81 -13.00
CA CYS A 55 6.08 6.26 -11.76
C CYS A 55 7.48 5.66 -11.57
N ARG A 56 8.34 6.38 -10.86
CA ARG A 56 9.70 5.92 -10.53
C ARG A 56 9.72 5.04 -9.28
N GLN A 57 8.72 5.20 -8.43
CA GLN A 57 8.59 4.48 -7.17
C GLN A 57 7.12 4.28 -6.86
N LEU A 58 6.79 3.06 -6.42
CA LEU A 58 5.48 2.69 -5.89
C LEU A 58 5.63 2.25 -4.43
N ILE A 59 4.81 2.82 -3.57
CA ILE A 59 4.64 2.39 -2.18
C ILE A 59 3.21 1.90 -2.01
N ILE A 60 3.02 0.70 -1.48
CA ILE A 60 1.70 0.14 -1.16
C ILE A 60 1.57 0.03 0.35
N VAL A 61 0.42 0.36 0.90
CA VAL A 61 0.09 0.19 2.31
C VAL A 61 -1.20 -0.61 2.41
N ASP A 62 -1.17 -1.74 3.11
CA ASP A 62 -2.33 -2.62 3.31
C ASP A 62 -2.32 -3.27 4.70
N ALA A 63 -3.45 -3.83 5.11
CA ALA A 63 -3.54 -4.69 6.29
C ALA A 63 -3.09 -6.13 5.97
N CYS A 64 -2.51 -6.81 6.95
CA CYS A 64 -2.23 -8.24 6.87
C CYS A 64 -2.72 -8.98 8.12
N ARG A 65 -2.80 -10.30 7.98
CA ARG A 65 -3.09 -11.22 9.08
C ARG A 65 -2.15 -12.41 8.97
N THR A 66 -1.03 -12.30 9.65
CA THR A 66 0.06 -13.29 9.69
C THR A 66 0.05 -14.10 10.98
N GLY A 67 -0.64 -13.63 12.03
CA GLY A 67 -0.59 -14.20 13.38
C GLY A 67 0.52 -13.60 14.24
N SER A 68 1.19 -12.55 13.75
CA SER A 68 2.14 -11.76 14.53
C SER A 68 1.43 -10.85 15.53
N ASP A 69 2.21 -10.09 16.32
CA ASP A 69 1.65 -9.14 17.27
C ASP A 69 0.86 -8.01 16.55
N PRO A 70 -0.40 -7.71 16.94
CA PRO A 70 -1.18 -6.64 16.33
C PRO A 70 -0.48 -5.29 16.34
N GLY A 71 -0.57 -4.55 15.22
CA GLY A 71 0.14 -3.29 15.02
C GLY A 71 1.60 -3.45 14.55
N SER A 72 2.10 -4.68 14.40
CA SER A 72 3.40 -4.91 13.75
C SER A 72 3.39 -4.37 12.32
N VAL A 73 4.47 -3.70 11.94
CA VAL A 73 4.63 -3.12 10.60
C VAL A 73 5.73 -3.88 9.86
N PHE A 74 5.35 -4.51 8.76
CA PHE A 74 6.29 -5.20 7.86
C PHE A 74 6.59 -4.31 6.67
N ARG A 75 7.88 -4.20 6.31
CA ARG A 75 8.35 -3.54 5.09
C ARG A 75 8.96 -4.61 4.18
N LEU A 76 8.39 -4.78 2.99
CA LEU A 76 8.82 -5.79 2.02
C LEU A 76 9.16 -5.12 0.68
N PRO A 77 10.16 -5.60 -0.07
CA PRO A 77 10.33 -5.22 -1.46
C PRO A 77 9.22 -5.85 -2.30
N GLY A 78 8.69 -5.11 -3.29
CA GLY A 78 7.59 -5.63 -4.13
C GLY A 78 7.95 -6.90 -4.90
N SER A 79 9.24 -7.11 -5.20
CA SER A 79 9.76 -8.31 -5.86
C SER A 79 9.49 -9.62 -5.10
N GLU A 80 9.36 -9.57 -3.77
CA GLU A 80 8.99 -10.76 -2.97
C GLU A 80 7.50 -11.13 -3.13
N LEU A 81 6.69 -10.22 -3.67
CA LEU A 81 5.24 -10.36 -3.84
C LEU A 81 4.84 -10.44 -5.32
N GLU A 82 5.81 -10.32 -6.24
CA GLU A 82 5.66 -10.49 -7.70
C GLU A 82 5.50 -11.98 -8.09
N LEU A 83 4.53 -12.67 -7.49
CA LEU A 83 4.29 -14.08 -7.77
C LEU A 83 3.25 -14.24 -8.89
N PRO A 84 3.40 -15.23 -9.79
CA PRO A 84 2.37 -15.57 -10.76
C PRO A 84 1.16 -16.17 -10.04
N HIS A 85 -0.03 -15.64 -10.35
CA HIS A 85 -1.26 -16.05 -9.71
C HIS A 85 -1.94 -17.18 -10.46
N THR A 86 -2.41 -18.17 -9.70
CA THR A 86 -3.38 -19.15 -10.19
C THR A 86 -4.75 -18.70 -9.69
N PRO A 87 -5.57 -18.04 -10.52
CA PRO A 87 -6.83 -17.49 -10.06
C PRO A 87 -7.77 -18.60 -9.56
N THR A 88 -8.39 -18.40 -8.40
CA THR A 88 -9.53 -19.20 -7.98
C THR A 88 -10.82 -18.52 -8.44
N LEU A 89 -11.99 -19.14 -8.18
CA LEU A 89 -13.29 -18.66 -8.68
C LEU A 89 -13.88 -17.51 -7.86
N THR A 90 -13.07 -16.72 -7.14
CA THR A 90 -13.58 -15.65 -6.27
C THR A 90 -13.08 -14.26 -6.67
N LEU A 91 -13.95 -13.26 -6.57
CA LEU A 91 -13.61 -11.85 -6.83
C LEU A 91 -12.58 -11.29 -5.82
N HIS A 92 -12.36 -11.97 -4.69
CA HIS A 92 -11.35 -11.63 -3.69
C HIS A 92 -9.92 -12.02 -4.12
N ASP A 93 -9.77 -12.73 -5.23
CA ASP A 93 -8.47 -13.12 -5.80
C ASP A 93 -7.85 -12.03 -6.69
N PHE A 94 -8.40 -10.82 -6.75
CA PHE A 94 -7.82 -9.71 -7.52
C PHE A 94 -7.22 -8.66 -6.59
N ARG A 95 -6.20 -9.10 -5.84
CA ARG A 95 -5.48 -8.27 -4.86
C ARG A 95 -4.36 -7.49 -5.53
N TRP A 96 -3.91 -6.41 -4.89
CA TRP A 96 -2.83 -5.55 -5.44
C TRP A 96 -1.50 -6.31 -5.61
N GLU A 97 -1.29 -7.41 -4.89
CA GLU A 97 -0.10 -8.26 -5.08
C GLU A 97 -0.07 -8.85 -6.51
N HIS A 98 -1.23 -9.03 -7.15
CA HIS A 98 -1.37 -9.47 -8.53
C HIS A 98 -1.10 -8.34 -9.51
N ALA A 99 -1.38 -7.10 -9.09
CA ALA A 99 -1.11 -5.89 -9.86
C ALA A 99 0.38 -5.70 -10.12
N LEU A 100 1.25 -6.11 -9.20
CA LEU A 100 2.71 -6.01 -9.37
C LEU A 100 3.19 -6.89 -10.54
N TYR A 101 2.82 -8.17 -10.51
CA TYR A 101 3.17 -9.12 -11.57
C TYR A 101 2.56 -8.70 -12.92
N ALA A 102 1.24 -8.43 -12.95
CA ALA A 102 0.54 -8.07 -14.17
C ALA A 102 1.03 -6.72 -14.74
N GLY A 103 1.24 -5.72 -13.89
CA GLY A 103 1.71 -4.41 -14.28
C GLY A 103 3.09 -4.46 -14.93
N LYS A 104 4.04 -5.18 -14.33
CA LYS A 104 5.37 -5.39 -14.89
C LYS A 104 5.33 -6.07 -16.26
N ARG A 105 4.44 -7.05 -16.45
CA ARG A 105 4.24 -7.76 -17.73
C ARG A 105 3.56 -6.89 -18.80
N LEU A 106 2.62 -6.04 -18.40
CA LEU A 106 1.83 -5.21 -19.32
C LEU A 106 2.58 -3.93 -19.74
N PHE A 107 3.33 -3.32 -18.82
CA PHE A 107 3.93 -2.00 -19.03
C PHE A 107 5.47 -2.03 -19.19
N GLY A 108 6.13 -3.15 -18.87
CA GLY A 108 7.58 -3.28 -19.03
C GLY A 108 8.34 -2.19 -18.27
N GLU A 109 9.22 -1.48 -18.97
CA GLU A 109 10.02 -0.36 -18.43
C GLU A 109 9.18 0.82 -17.89
N ARG A 110 7.90 0.88 -18.23
CA ARG A 110 6.97 1.90 -17.72
C ARG A 110 6.36 1.52 -16.37
N PHE A 111 6.67 0.34 -15.84
CA PHE A 111 6.30 -0.05 -14.49
C PHE A 111 7.50 0.19 -13.55
N PRO A 112 7.29 0.71 -12.34
CA PRO A 112 8.37 1.03 -11.41
C PRO A 112 9.15 -0.21 -11.01
N GLU A 113 10.48 -0.14 -11.05
CA GLU A 113 11.34 -1.16 -10.44
C GLU A 113 11.36 -1.03 -8.92
N ARG A 114 11.26 0.19 -8.40
CA ARG A 114 11.29 0.47 -6.96
C ARG A 114 9.89 0.36 -6.37
N VAL A 115 9.53 -0.85 -5.98
CA VAL A 115 8.27 -1.14 -5.28
C VAL A 115 8.55 -1.47 -3.81
N THR A 116 7.86 -0.81 -2.89
CA THR A 116 7.90 -1.10 -1.45
C THR A 116 6.48 -1.34 -0.93
N VAL A 117 6.31 -2.37 -0.13
CA VAL A 117 5.03 -2.71 0.47
C VAL A 117 5.14 -2.61 1.99
N PHE A 118 4.20 -1.89 2.59
CA PHE A 118 3.99 -1.86 4.02
C PHE A 118 2.74 -2.65 4.37
N LEU A 119 2.91 -3.67 5.20
CA LEU A 119 1.79 -4.46 5.73
C LEU A 119 1.68 -4.22 7.23
N VAL A 120 0.46 -3.94 7.70
CA VAL A 120 0.19 -3.73 9.13
C VAL A 120 -0.63 -4.89 9.67
N GLU A 121 -0.14 -5.56 10.70
CA GLU A 121 -0.84 -6.69 11.33
C GLU A 121 -2.12 -6.20 12.01
N GLY A 122 -3.27 -6.62 11.49
CA GLY A 122 -4.58 -6.33 12.06
C GLY A 122 -5.06 -7.43 12.99
N THR A 123 -6.01 -7.11 13.88
CA THR A 123 -6.66 -8.06 14.78
C THR A 123 -8.16 -8.18 14.57
N ASP A 124 -8.83 -7.15 14.02
CA ASP A 124 -10.25 -7.17 13.71
C ASP A 124 -10.48 -6.75 12.24
N PHE A 125 -11.15 -7.64 11.48
CA PHE A 125 -11.52 -7.45 10.06
C PHE A 125 -13.04 -7.59 9.85
N GLY A 126 -13.80 -7.56 10.95
CA GLY A 126 -15.26 -7.53 10.95
C GLY A 126 -15.80 -6.17 10.53
N PHE A 127 -17.12 -6.08 10.34
CA PHE A 127 -17.76 -4.81 10.01
C PHE A 127 -17.67 -3.82 11.18
N GLY A 128 -17.24 -2.61 10.87
CA GLY A 128 -17.07 -1.55 11.85
C GLY A 128 -16.17 -0.44 11.32
N ASP A 129 -16.33 0.73 11.91
CA ASP A 129 -15.53 1.92 11.65
C ASP A 129 -14.33 2.01 12.60
N GLY A 130 -13.28 2.70 12.15
CA GLY A 130 -12.08 2.97 12.94
C GLY A 130 -11.17 1.76 13.13
N LEU A 131 -9.92 2.05 13.44
CA LEU A 131 -8.89 1.05 13.69
C LEU A 131 -8.93 0.59 15.15
N THR A 132 -8.51 -0.64 15.39
CA THR A 132 -8.27 -1.10 16.76
C THR A 132 -7.09 -0.34 17.39
N PRO A 133 -7.02 -0.22 18.74
CA PRO A 133 -5.96 0.54 19.40
C PRO A 133 -4.52 0.14 19.00
N PRO A 134 -4.17 -1.15 18.83
CA PRO A 134 -2.84 -1.53 18.37
C PRO A 134 -2.51 -1.01 16.96
N VAL A 135 -3.47 -1.10 16.04
CA VAL A 135 -3.29 -0.67 14.64
C VAL A 135 -3.27 0.85 14.52
N GLU A 136 -4.15 1.56 15.23
CA GLU A 136 -4.11 3.03 15.34
C GLU A 136 -2.76 3.49 15.93
N GLY A 137 -2.26 2.79 16.96
CA GLY A 137 -0.95 3.05 17.57
C GLY A 137 0.23 2.86 16.61
N ALA A 138 0.10 2.04 15.57
CA ALA A 138 1.13 1.81 14.55
C ALA A 138 1.19 2.92 13.49
N ILE A 139 0.12 3.70 13.30
CA ILE A 139 0.03 4.73 12.26
C ILE A 139 1.22 5.70 12.24
N PRO A 140 1.70 6.27 13.37
CA PRO A 140 2.86 7.16 13.35
C PRO A 140 4.12 6.49 12.80
N ALA A 141 4.35 5.21 13.12
CA ALA A 141 5.49 4.45 12.63
C ALA A 141 5.38 4.19 11.12
N VAL A 142 4.20 3.82 10.63
CA VAL A 142 3.96 3.63 9.18
C VAL A 142 4.20 4.94 8.43
N LEU A 143 3.66 6.06 8.92
CA LEU A 143 3.86 7.38 8.29
C LEU A 143 5.34 7.78 8.23
N ALA A 144 6.09 7.54 9.31
CA ALA A 144 7.53 7.82 9.35
C ALA A 144 8.28 6.97 8.31
N GLN A 145 7.98 5.67 8.21
CA GLN A 145 8.62 4.77 7.26
C GLN A 145 8.27 5.09 5.81
N VAL A 146 7.01 5.44 5.51
CA VAL A 146 6.59 5.87 4.16
C VAL A 146 7.31 7.16 3.76
N LYS A 147 7.39 8.15 4.65
CA LYS A 147 8.12 9.40 4.39
C LYS A 147 9.61 9.15 4.15
N ALA A 148 10.23 8.28 4.94
CA ALA A 148 11.62 7.88 4.74
C ALA A 148 11.81 7.22 3.37
N ALA A 149 10.95 6.27 2.99
CA ALA A 149 11.02 5.59 1.71
C ALA A 149 10.84 6.56 0.51
N LEU A 150 9.98 7.57 0.64
CA LEU A 150 9.82 8.62 -0.37
C LEU A 150 11.06 9.51 -0.51
N ALA A 151 11.74 9.81 0.60
CA ALA A 151 12.97 10.60 0.62
C ALA A 151 14.19 9.82 0.08
N GLU A 152 14.29 8.52 0.38
CA GLU A 152 15.35 7.66 -0.17
C GLU A 152 15.31 7.59 -1.72
N ALA A 153 14.15 7.81 -2.34
CA ALA A 153 14.01 7.85 -3.81
C ALA A 153 14.26 9.24 -4.41
N GLU A 154 14.35 10.28 -3.59
CA GLU A 154 14.81 11.60 -4.03
C GLU A 154 16.32 11.67 -4.15
N ALA A 155 17.02 10.94 -3.28
CA ALA A 155 18.48 10.92 -3.21
C ALA A 155 19.14 10.07 -4.32
N THR A 156 18.37 9.30 -5.09
CA THR A 156 18.89 8.46 -6.17
C THR A 156 18.45 9.05 -7.53
N PRO A 157 19.38 9.58 -8.34
CA PRO A 157 19.08 10.22 -9.62
C PRO A 157 18.57 9.26 -10.69
#